data_AF-A0A8T4Z7M3-F1
#
_entry.id   AF-A0A8T4Z7M3-F1
#
_cell.length_a   1.000
_cell.length_b   1.000
_cell.length_c   1.000
_cell.angle_alpha   90.00
_cell.angle_beta   90.00
_cell.angle_gamma   90.00
#
_symmetry.space_group_name_H-M   'P 1'
#
loop_
_entity.id
_entity.type
_entity.pdbx_description
1 polymer ?
#
loop_
_entity_poly.entity_id
_entity_poly.type
_entity_poly.pdbx_seq_one_letter_code
_entity_poly.pdbx_strand_id
1 'polypeptide(L)'
;HEQNGSKEVLRLPKKRAKTLTDRQEIIVSELPGVGLKLARGLLRHFGTIERLATASEEELTKVEKVGLKKAREIRRVLASEYKRP
;
A
#
# COMPACT_ATOMS: atom_id res chain seq x y z
N HIS A 1 6.90 -31.86 48.95
CA HIS A 1 6.82 -31.85 47.47
C HIS A 1 5.45 -31.30 47.09
N GLU A 2 5.37 -30.03 46.68
CA GLU A 2 4.13 -29.45 46.14
C GLU A 2 4.35 -29.01 44.70
N GLN A 3 3.37 -29.35 43.89
CA GLN A 3 3.46 -29.47 42.44
C GLN A 3 3.53 -28.10 41.78
N ASN A 4 4.49 -27.98 40.86
CA ASN A 4 4.73 -26.83 40.00
C ASN A 4 3.56 -26.65 39.02
N GLY A 5 2.64 -25.73 39.35
CA GLY A 5 1.57 -25.30 38.45
C GLY A 5 2.14 -24.59 37.22
N SER A 6 2.21 -25.32 36.11
CA SER A 6 2.56 -24.81 34.79
C SER A 6 1.55 -23.74 34.36
N LYS A 7 1.91 -22.47 34.51
CA LYS A 7 1.24 -21.36 33.82
C LYS A 7 1.53 -21.48 32.34
N GLU A 8 0.67 -22.21 31.65
CA GLU A 8 0.60 -22.19 30.19
C GLU A 8 0.07 -20.80 29.78
N VAL A 9 0.99 -19.85 29.64
CA VAL A 9 0.67 -18.52 29.14
C VAL A 9 0.37 -18.68 27.66
N LEU A 10 -0.91 -18.78 27.33
CA LEU A 10 -1.44 -18.71 25.98
C LEU A 10 -0.92 -17.42 25.32
N ARG A 11 0.19 -17.51 24.57
CA ARG A 11 0.75 -16.41 23.78
C ARG A 11 -0.13 -16.21 22.56
N LEU A 12 -1.28 -15.59 22.75
CA LEU A 12 -2.05 -14.99 21.67
C LEU A 12 -1.13 -13.98 20.96
N PRO A 13 -0.88 -14.10 19.64
CA PRO A 13 -0.05 -13.14 18.93
C PRO A 13 -0.73 -11.77 19.01
N LYS A 14 -0.14 -10.84 19.77
CA LYS A 14 -0.54 -9.42 19.76
C LYS A 14 -0.52 -8.97 18.30
N LYS A 15 -1.69 -8.62 17.73
CA LYS A 15 -1.79 -8.10 16.35
C LYS A 15 -0.71 -7.02 16.18
N ARG A 16 0.27 -7.26 15.32
CA ARG A 16 1.37 -6.30 15.11
C ARG A 16 0.74 -4.98 14.65
N ALA A 17 1.08 -3.89 15.33
CA ALA A 17 0.68 -2.57 14.88
C ALA A 17 1.25 -2.33 13.47
N LYS A 18 0.44 -1.80 12.55
CA LYS A 18 0.87 -1.47 11.20
C LYS A 18 1.98 -0.41 11.27
N THR A 19 3.12 -0.71 10.64
CA THR A 19 4.24 0.24 10.50
C THR A 19 3.88 1.35 9.51
N LEU A 20 4.70 2.42 9.45
CA LEU A 20 4.55 3.45 8.42
C LEU A 20 4.62 2.85 7.01
N THR A 21 5.57 1.94 6.78
CA THR A 21 5.73 1.21 5.52
C THR A 21 4.48 0.41 5.17
N ASP A 22 3.91 -0.33 6.13
CA ASP A 22 2.67 -1.09 5.90
C ASP A 22 1.53 -0.16 5.50
N ARG A 23 1.41 1.02 6.13
CA ARG A 23 0.41 2.01 5.77
C ARG A 23 0.63 2.55 4.36
N GLN A 24 1.87 2.82 3.97
CA GLN A 24 2.17 3.32 2.63
C GLN A 24 1.81 2.28 1.56
N GLU A 25 2.22 1.03 1.76
CA GLU A 25 1.91 -0.07 0.84
C GLU A 25 0.40 -0.30 0.70
N ILE A 26 -0.33 -0.26 1.82
CA ILE A 26 -1.78 -0.42 1.85
C ILE A 26 -2.47 0.70 1.08
N ILE A 27 -2.16 1.97 1.37
CA ILE A 27 -2.78 3.13 0.68
C ILE A 27 -2.58 3.02 -0.83
N VAL A 28 -1.35 2.73 -1.28
CA VAL A 28 -1.06 2.61 -2.72
C VAL A 28 -1.73 1.38 -3.33
N SER A 29 -1.92 0.30 -2.57
CA SER A 29 -2.62 -0.90 -3.06
C SER A 29 -4.14 -0.74 -3.18
N GLU A 30 -4.73 0.33 -2.66
CA GLU A 30 -6.15 0.64 -2.89
C GLU A 30 -6.36 1.38 -4.23
N LEU A 31 -5.30 1.71 -4.96
CA LEU A 31 -5.41 2.36 -6.26
C LEU A 31 -5.93 1.39 -7.35
N PRO A 32 -6.66 1.90 -8.36
CA PRO A 32 -7.23 1.07 -9.41
C PRO A 32 -6.19 0.17 -10.12
N GLY A 33 -6.38 -1.15 -10.02
CA GLY A 33 -5.50 -2.13 -10.66
C GLY A 33 -4.10 -2.26 -10.05
N VAL A 34 -3.91 -1.80 -8.80
CA VAL A 34 -2.64 -1.86 -8.07
C VAL A 34 -2.74 -2.81 -6.88
N GLY A 35 -2.21 -4.03 -6.99
CA GLY A 35 -2.04 -4.91 -5.81
C GLY A 35 -0.77 -4.59 -5.02
N LEU A 36 -0.62 -5.16 -3.81
CA LEU A 36 0.54 -4.96 -2.92
C LEU A 36 1.91 -5.10 -3.62
N LYS A 37 2.06 -6.09 -4.50
CA LYS A 37 3.31 -6.30 -5.26
C LYS A 37 3.65 -5.09 -6.14
N LEU A 38 2.64 -4.53 -6.81
CA LEU A 38 2.80 -3.35 -7.65
C LEU A 38 2.94 -2.07 -6.81
N ALA A 39 2.20 -1.95 -5.71
CA ALA A 39 2.34 -0.86 -4.75
C ALA A 39 3.78 -0.70 -4.26
N ARG A 40 4.42 -1.82 -3.88
CA ARG A 40 5.86 -1.85 -3.54
C ARG A 40 6.76 -1.40 -4.69
N GLY A 41 6.45 -1.81 -5.93
CA GLY A 41 7.19 -1.41 -7.12
C GLY A 41 7.11 0.10 -7.37
N LEU A 42 5.90 0.65 -7.29
CA LEU A 42 5.64 2.08 -7.41
C LEU A 42 6.35 2.87 -6.30
N LEU A 43 6.24 2.44 -5.04
CA LEU A 43 6.88 3.09 -3.90
C LEU A 43 8.41 3.06 -4.00
N ARG A 44 9.00 1.96 -4.48
CA ARG A 44 10.45 1.91 -4.74
C ARG A 44 10.88 2.84 -5.88
N HIS A 45 10.05 2.99 -6.92
CA HIS A 45 10.37 3.84 -8.06
C HIS A 45 10.27 5.34 -7.71
N PHE A 46 9.17 5.75 -7.08
CA PHE A 46 8.91 7.17 -6.77
C PHE A 46 9.45 7.62 -5.41
N GLY A 47 9.68 6.67 -4.48
CA GLY A 47 10.21 6.93 -3.14
C GLY A 47 9.17 7.37 -2.11
N THR A 48 8.16 8.15 -2.53
CA THR A 48 7.07 8.61 -1.64
C THR A 48 5.70 8.51 -2.32
N ILE A 49 4.62 8.46 -1.51
CA ILE A 49 3.24 8.53 -2.03
C ILE A 49 3.01 9.87 -2.73
N GLU A 50 3.51 10.96 -2.19
CA GLU A 50 3.38 12.29 -2.79
C GLU A 50 3.96 12.33 -4.21
N ARG A 51 5.19 11.86 -4.40
CA ARG A 51 5.84 11.82 -5.73
C ARG A 51 5.08 10.92 -6.71
N LEU A 52 4.56 9.78 -6.25
CA LEU A 52 3.68 8.93 -7.05
C LEU A 52 2.40 9.69 -7.42
N ALA A 53 1.80 10.39 -6.47
CA ALA A 53 0.53 11.08 -6.64
C ALA A 53 0.61 12.32 -7.52
N THR A 54 1.80 12.89 -7.71
CA THR A 54 2.05 13.99 -8.64
C THR A 54 2.68 13.55 -9.95
N ALA A 55 3.07 12.28 -10.09
CA ALA A 55 3.68 11.75 -11.32
C ALA A 55 2.70 11.81 -12.51
N SER A 56 3.23 12.14 -13.68
CA SER A 56 2.51 12.10 -14.95
C SER A 56 2.13 10.68 -15.38
N GLU A 57 1.17 10.55 -16.31
CA GLU A 57 0.83 9.24 -16.91
C GLU A 57 2.06 8.59 -17.54
N GLU A 58 2.90 9.37 -18.22
CA GLU A 58 4.14 8.90 -18.84
C GLU A 58 5.12 8.33 -17.81
N GLU A 59 5.34 9.01 -16.69
CA GLU A 59 6.20 8.52 -15.62
C GLU A 59 5.65 7.25 -14.97
N LEU A 60 4.33 7.19 -14.73
CA LEU A 60 3.68 5.99 -14.19
C LEU A 60 3.90 4.78 -15.12
N THR A 61 3.86 4.97 -16.45
CA THR A 61 4.10 3.86 -17.40
C THR A 61 5.52 3.33 -17.42
N LYS A 62 6.50 4.03 -16.83
CA LYS A 62 7.88 3.52 -16.68
C LYS A 62 7.98 2.42 -15.63
N VAL A 63 6.96 2.25 -14.78
CA VAL A 63 6.91 1.18 -13.79
C VAL A 63 6.38 -0.10 -14.42
N GLU A 64 7.11 -1.20 -14.23
CA GLU A 64 6.75 -2.51 -14.77
C GLU A 64 5.30 -2.89 -14.40
N LYS A 65 4.54 -3.38 -15.38
CA LYS A 65 3.11 -3.75 -15.24
C LYS A 65 2.14 -2.58 -15.05
N VAL A 66 2.58 -1.34 -15.29
CA VAL A 66 1.73 -0.16 -15.44
C VAL A 66 1.64 0.22 -16.91
N GLY A 67 0.58 -0.23 -17.59
CA GLY A 67 0.25 0.24 -18.94
C GLY A 67 -0.53 1.55 -18.92
N LEU A 68 -0.68 2.20 -20.08
CA LEU A 68 -1.35 3.50 -20.24
C LEU A 68 -2.74 3.54 -19.61
N LYS A 69 -3.56 2.50 -19.81
CA LYS A 69 -4.91 2.41 -19.21
C LYS A 69 -4.86 2.51 -17.69
N LYS A 70 -3.91 1.82 -17.06
CA LYS A 70 -3.75 1.83 -15.60
C LYS A 70 -3.21 3.17 -15.12
N ALA A 71 -2.21 3.73 -15.80
CA ALA A 71 -1.66 5.04 -15.48
C ALA A 71 -2.76 6.12 -15.50
N ARG A 72 -3.62 6.12 -16.52
CA ARG A 72 -4.75 7.04 -16.63
C ARG A 72 -5.76 6.88 -15.50
N GLU A 73 -6.15 5.65 -15.15
CA GLU A 73 -7.08 5.42 -14.03
C GLU A 73 -6.49 5.83 -12.68
N ILE A 74 -5.20 5.57 -12.46
CA ILE A 74 -4.48 6.05 -11.27
C ILE A 74 -4.48 7.59 -11.22
N ARG A 75 -4.13 8.27 -12.33
CA ARG A 75 -4.21 9.73 -12.36
C ARG A 75 -5.61 10.24 -12.13
N ARG A 76 -6.61 9.61 -12.74
CA ARG A 76 -8.00 10.01 -12.60
C ARG A 76 -8.44 10.02 -11.14
N VAL A 77 -8.18 8.94 -10.37
CA VAL A 77 -8.61 8.88 -8.96
C VAL A 77 -7.88 9.89 -8.08
N LEU A 78 -6.62 10.17 -8.40
CA LEU A 78 -5.76 11.06 -7.60
C LEU A 78 -5.92 12.55 -7.96
N ALA A 79 -6.40 12.87 -9.18
CA ALA A 79 -6.53 14.24 -9.68
C ALA A 79 -7.95 14.77 -9.67
N SER A 80 -8.95 13.89 -9.72
CA SER A 80 -10.34 14.32 -9.91
C SER A 80 -10.87 14.97 -8.64
N GLU A 81 -11.68 16.00 -8.82
CA GLU A 81 -12.46 16.57 -7.73
C GLU A 81 -13.39 15.51 -7.13
N TYR A 82 -13.45 15.48 -5.79
CA TYR A 82 -14.39 14.62 -5.09
C TYR A 82 -15.82 15.11 -5.31
N LYS A 83 -16.63 14.30 -6.00
CA LYS A 83 -18.06 14.55 -6.18
C LYS A 83 -18.82 14.03 -4.97
N ARG A 84 -19.50 14.91 -4.25
CA ARG A 84 -20.43 14.50 -3.18
C ARG A 84 -21.65 13.83 -3.82
N PRO A 85 -22.12 12.69 -3.27
CA PRO A 85 -23.34 12.02 -3.73
C PRO A 85 -24.59 12.85 -3.44
#